data_AF-X1TK85-F1
#
_entry.id   AF-X1TK85-F1
#
_cell.length_a   1.000
_cell.length_b   1.000
_cell.length_c   1.000
_cell.angle_alpha   90.00
_cell.angle_beta   90.00
_cell.angle_gamma   90.00
#
_symmetry.space_group_name_H-M   'P 1'
#
loop_
_entity.id
_entity.type
_entity.pdbx_description
1 polymer ?
#
loop_
_entity_poly.entity_id
_entity_poly.type
_entity_poly.pdbx_seq_one_letter_code
_entity_poly.pdbx_strand_id
1 'polypeptide(L)'
;DPLYGPKIILKAPESLEDELLMGIPSLMELPTKGVFIHIFGKIKTANLFFKLPNPFARGLYESLLVSIITDVKSELSLMLANELLEGFAQNFTKIESAYSAFDYEPKNFEADQEKLKEIENFCFSYFETIKPAIKTLQMAEDRYQALFKAARDAIFIMNRETGIIIDANLEAGKLVECSKEQIIGMKALEMNLFDEGLTDPNMVKHLIDQPPPIISRLKKSTGTQLYLEVTVNEIQLGD
;
A
#
# COMPACT_ATOMS: atom_id res chain seq x y z
N ASP A 1 -5.77 16.36 -29.14
CA ASP A 1 -4.65 15.66 -29.76
C ASP A 1 -4.10 14.68 -28.73
N PRO A 2 -4.16 13.36 -28.96
CA PRO A 2 -3.64 12.35 -28.04
C PRO A 2 -2.11 12.40 -27.89
N LEU A 3 -1.43 13.27 -28.66
CA LEU A 3 0.03 13.42 -28.70
C LEU A 3 0.68 13.96 -27.42
N TYR A 4 -0.07 14.55 -26.49
CA TYR A 4 0.50 15.12 -25.26
C TYR A 4 0.06 14.31 -24.04
N GLY A 5 0.59 13.09 -23.93
CA GLY A 5 0.74 12.45 -22.61
C GLY A 5 1.68 13.29 -21.72
N PRO A 6 1.76 13.03 -20.40
CA PRO A 6 2.71 13.73 -19.55
C PRO A 6 4.12 13.58 -20.13
N LYS A 7 4.77 14.71 -20.46
CA LYS A 7 6.18 14.70 -20.89
C LYS A 7 6.97 14.10 -19.74
N ILE A 8 7.70 13.01 -19.98
CA ILE A 8 8.59 12.45 -18.98
C ILE A 8 9.78 13.40 -18.89
N ILE A 9 9.79 14.21 -17.84
CA ILE A 9 10.83 15.21 -17.62
C ILE A 9 12.05 14.57 -16.96
N LEU A 10 11.82 13.61 -16.07
CA LEU A 10 12.86 12.99 -15.26
C LEU A 10 12.49 11.55 -14.92
N LYS A 11 13.49 10.66 -14.93
CA LYS A 11 13.35 9.24 -14.65
C LYS A 11 14.54 8.76 -13.83
N ALA A 12 14.26 8.13 -12.70
CA ALA A 12 15.28 7.57 -11.83
C ALA A 12 14.83 6.20 -11.30
N PRO A 13 15.67 5.15 -11.36
CA PRO A 13 16.98 5.11 -12.04
C PRO A 13 16.83 5.19 -13.57
N GLU A 14 17.85 5.70 -14.27
CA GLU A 14 17.85 5.84 -15.74
C GLU A 14 17.61 4.51 -16.47
N SER A 15 17.97 3.39 -15.84
CA SER A 15 17.93 2.03 -16.39
C SER A 15 16.52 1.43 -16.57
N LEU A 16 15.46 2.14 -16.22
CA LEU A 16 14.09 1.63 -16.35
C LEU A 16 13.71 1.54 -17.85
N GLU A 17 12.92 0.57 -18.29
CA GLU A 17 12.61 0.39 -19.72
C GLU A 17 11.48 1.32 -20.19
N ASP A 18 11.59 1.91 -21.39
CA ASP A 18 10.59 2.85 -21.91
C ASP A 18 9.24 2.20 -22.24
N GLU A 19 9.23 0.88 -22.53
CA GLU A 19 8.00 0.11 -22.72
C GLU A 19 7.12 0.07 -21.45
N LEU A 20 7.73 0.10 -20.27
CA LEU A 20 7.01 0.13 -18.99
C LEU A 20 6.28 1.48 -18.77
N LEU A 21 6.75 2.54 -19.42
CA LEU A 21 6.23 3.90 -19.28
C LEU A 21 4.98 4.13 -20.13
N MET A 22 4.80 3.38 -21.23
CA MET A 22 3.61 3.46 -22.09
C MET A 22 2.32 3.03 -21.38
N GLY A 23 2.43 2.29 -20.28
CA GLY A 23 1.29 1.87 -19.47
C GLY A 23 0.85 2.90 -18.43
N ILE A 24 1.57 4.01 -18.24
CA ILE A 24 1.22 5.01 -17.22
C ILE A 24 0.06 5.88 -17.74
N PRO A 25 -1.03 6.02 -16.98
CA PRO A 25 -2.22 6.71 -17.42
C PRO A 25 -1.93 8.20 -17.60
N SER A 26 -2.53 8.78 -18.64
CA SER A 26 -2.35 10.20 -18.92
C SER A 26 -2.99 11.05 -17.82
N LEU A 27 -2.45 12.25 -17.60
CA LEU A 27 -2.93 13.23 -16.62
C LEU A 27 -4.45 13.52 -16.76
N MET A 28 -5.00 13.37 -17.97
CA MET A 28 -6.41 13.60 -18.30
C MET A 28 -7.36 12.47 -17.87
N GLU A 29 -6.84 11.29 -17.55
CA GLU A 29 -7.62 10.07 -17.28
C GLU A 29 -7.80 9.76 -15.78
N LEU A 30 -7.24 10.60 -14.90
CA LEU A 30 -7.03 10.26 -13.50
C LEU A 30 -8.00 10.97 -12.54
N PRO A 31 -8.60 10.25 -11.56
CA PRO A 31 -9.51 10.85 -10.59
C PRO A 31 -8.75 11.79 -9.65
N THR A 32 -9.39 12.92 -9.39
CA THR A 32 -8.84 14.08 -8.70
C THR A 32 -8.79 13.93 -7.17
N LYS A 33 -7.58 14.17 -6.61
CA LYS A 33 -7.14 14.27 -5.20
C LYS A 33 -6.58 12.99 -4.55
N GLY A 34 -5.36 13.12 -3.99
CA GLY A 34 -4.68 12.07 -3.22
C GLY A 34 -3.76 11.17 -4.06
N VAL A 35 -3.07 10.24 -3.42
CA VAL A 35 -2.37 9.15 -4.12
C VAL A 35 -3.36 8.13 -4.63
N PHE A 36 -3.07 7.56 -5.79
CA PHE A 36 -3.82 6.44 -6.34
C PHE A 36 -2.85 5.38 -6.89
N ILE A 37 -3.27 4.12 -6.77
CA ILE A 37 -2.52 2.97 -7.25
C ILE A 37 -3.19 2.39 -8.49
N HIS A 38 -2.40 2.11 -9.51
CA HIS A 38 -2.86 1.43 -10.72
C HIS A 38 -1.96 0.25 -11.06
N ILE A 39 -2.56 -0.88 -11.46
CA ILE A 39 -1.86 -2.09 -11.90
C ILE A 39 -2.04 -2.23 -13.41
N PHE A 40 -0.92 -2.32 -14.14
CA PHE A 40 -0.91 -2.56 -15.58
C PHE A 40 -0.05 -3.79 -15.89
N GLY A 41 -0.66 -4.90 -16.28
CA GLY A 41 0.07 -6.12 -16.59
C GLY A 41 0.92 -6.60 -15.41
N LYS A 42 2.25 -6.43 -15.51
CA LYS A 42 3.22 -6.85 -14.50
C LYS A 42 3.74 -5.71 -13.61
N ILE A 43 3.30 -4.48 -13.84
CA ILE A 43 3.71 -3.33 -13.05
C ILE A 43 2.57 -2.81 -12.18
N LYS A 44 2.96 -2.30 -11.02
CA LYS A 44 2.13 -1.52 -10.11
C LYS A 44 2.72 -0.12 -10.05
N THR A 45 1.86 0.89 -10.16
CA THR A 45 2.25 2.30 -10.10
C THR A 45 1.49 2.96 -8.96
N ALA A 46 2.19 3.76 -8.17
CA ALA A 46 1.56 4.71 -7.26
C ALA A 46 1.86 6.12 -7.76
N ASN A 47 0.84 6.95 -7.79
CA ASN A 47 0.91 8.22 -8.50
C ASN A 47 0.34 9.33 -7.62
N LEU A 48 0.99 10.49 -7.63
CA LEU A 48 0.54 11.68 -6.94
C LEU A 48 0.55 12.88 -7.86
N PHE A 49 -0.58 13.56 -7.91
CA PHE A 49 -0.71 14.90 -8.48
C PHE A 49 -0.36 15.95 -7.43
N PHE A 50 0.54 16.87 -7.76
CA PHE A 50 0.82 18.03 -6.92
C PHE A 50 1.06 19.29 -7.74
N LYS A 51 0.92 20.45 -7.08
CA LYS A 51 1.10 21.76 -7.71
C LYS A 51 2.45 22.36 -7.35
N LEU A 52 3.18 22.79 -8.36
CA LEU A 52 4.41 23.55 -8.20
C LEU A 52 4.13 25.05 -8.41
N PRO A 53 4.54 25.95 -7.50
CA PRO A 53 4.47 27.38 -7.74
C PRO A 53 5.27 27.78 -9.00
N ASN A 54 4.60 28.42 -9.94
CA ASN A 54 5.21 28.90 -11.19
C ASN A 54 4.63 30.28 -11.54
N PRO A 55 5.39 31.37 -11.37
CA PRO A 55 4.93 32.73 -11.66
C PRO A 55 4.49 32.94 -13.13
N PHE A 56 4.96 32.10 -14.04
CA PHE A 56 4.70 32.21 -15.48
C PHE A 56 3.49 31.37 -15.94
N ALA A 57 2.98 30.48 -15.08
CA ALA A 57 1.84 29.62 -15.37
C ALA A 57 0.50 30.34 -15.17
N ARG A 58 -0.51 29.97 -15.96
CA ARG A 58 -1.88 30.46 -15.76
C ARG A 58 -2.40 29.93 -14.42
N GLY A 59 -2.72 30.85 -13.51
CA GLY A 59 -3.12 30.50 -12.15
C GLY A 59 -1.96 30.36 -11.16
N LEU A 60 -0.73 30.75 -11.53
CA LEU A 60 0.49 30.77 -10.67
C LEU A 60 0.99 29.40 -10.22
N TYR A 61 0.45 28.33 -10.78
CA TYR A 61 0.86 26.97 -10.49
C TYR A 61 0.96 26.14 -11.75
N GLU A 62 1.90 25.22 -11.73
CA GLU A 62 2.05 24.15 -12.69
C GLU A 62 1.66 22.83 -12.05
N SER A 63 1.17 21.91 -12.87
CA SER A 63 0.72 20.60 -12.43
C SER A 63 1.79 19.57 -12.74
N LEU A 64 2.25 18.86 -11.71
CA LEU A 64 3.23 17.79 -11.83
C LEU A 64 2.62 16.46 -11.39
N LEU A 65 3.08 15.39 -12.04
CA LEU A 65 2.79 14.01 -11.67
C LEU A 65 4.10 13.35 -11.25
N VAL A 66 4.11 12.78 -10.05
CA VAL A 66 5.19 11.89 -9.61
C VAL A 66 4.65 10.47 -9.51
N SER A 67 5.42 9.51 -10.01
CA SER A 67 5.04 8.10 -10.08
C SER A 67 6.14 7.22 -9.50
N ILE A 68 5.78 6.36 -8.55
CA ILE A 68 6.60 5.23 -8.12
C ILE A 68 6.15 4.01 -8.94
N ILE A 69 7.09 3.32 -9.55
CA ILE A 69 6.84 2.12 -10.36
C ILE A 69 7.47 0.93 -9.66
N THR A 70 6.70 -0.15 -9.50
CA THR A 70 7.15 -1.41 -8.90
C THR A 70 6.66 -2.60 -9.70
N ASP A 71 7.21 -3.79 -9.42
CA ASP A 71 6.58 -5.04 -9.84
C ASP A 71 5.20 -5.20 -9.18
N VAL A 72 4.26 -5.88 -9.85
CA VAL A 72 2.91 -6.15 -9.34
C VAL A 72 2.91 -6.92 -8.02
N LYS A 73 3.96 -7.73 -7.77
CA LYS A 73 4.15 -8.50 -6.54
C LYS A 73 4.61 -7.67 -5.35
N SER A 74 4.99 -6.41 -5.54
CA SER A 74 5.35 -5.55 -4.42
C SER A 74 4.14 -5.34 -3.50
N GLU A 75 4.36 -5.28 -2.19
CA GLU A 75 3.34 -4.87 -1.22
C GLU A 75 3.35 -3.36 -0.97
N LEU A 76 3.60 -2.56 -2.01
CA LEU A 76 3.42 -1.11 -1.94
C LEU A 76 1.95 -0.80 -1.63
N SER A 77 1.66 -0.50 -0.36
CA SER A 77 0.34 -0.15 0.14
C SER A 77 0.00 1.30 -0.22
N LEU A 78 -1.30 1.62 -0.26
CA LEU A 78 -1.75 2.99 -0.48
C LEU A 78 -1.25 3.95 0.60
N MET A 79 -1.19 3.48 1.86
CA MET A 79 -0.68 4.25 3.00
C MET A 79 0.80 4.61 2.81
N LEU A 80 1.64 3.62 2.52
CA LEU A 80 3.07 3.84 2.26
C LEU A 80 3.27 4.75 1.05
N ALA A 81 2.50 4.52 -0.02
CA ALA A 81 2.56 5.35 -1.21
C ALA A 81 2.16 6.82 -0.93
N ASN A 82 1.13 7.05 -0.09
CA ASN A 82 0.78 8.39 0.39
C ASN A 82 1.96 9.04 1.11
N GLU A 83 2.51 8.39 2.12
CA GLU A 83 3.61 8.95 2.92
C GLU A 83 4.83 9.32 2.05
N LEU A 84 5.22 8.41 1.14
CA LEU A 84 6.35 8.63 0.24
C LEU A 84 6.08 9.75 -0.77
N LEU A 85 4.96 9.70 -1.48
CA LEU A 85 4.71 10.67 -2.55
C LEU A 85 4.36 12.05 -2.00
N GLU A 86 3.59 12.14 -0.91
CA GLU A 86 3.30 13.42 -0.26
C GLU A 86 4.57 14.02 0.35
N GLY A 87 5.40 13.19 1.00
CA GLY A 87 6.71 13.62 1.51
C GLY A 87 7.62 14.14 0.39
N PHE A 88 7.63 13.48 -0.77
CA PHE A 88 8.33 13.97 -1.97
C PHE A 88 7.79 15.33 -2.39
N ALA A 89 6.47 15.44 -2.61
CA ALA A 89 5.84 16.68 -3.10
C ALA A 89 6.06 17.87 -2.15
N GLN A 90 5.95 17.64 -0.83
CA GLN A 90 6.21 18.66 0.18
C GLN A 90 7.65 19.15 0.19
N ASN A 91 8.62 18.27 -0.06
CA ASN A 91 10.02 18.65 -0.10
C ASN A 91 10.40 19.28 -1.44
N PHE A 92 9.87 18.76 -2.55
CA PHE A 92 10.08 19.28 -3.88
C PHE A 92 9.57 20.72 -4.02
N THR A 93 8.38 21.01 -3.48
CA THR A 93 7.78 22.36 -3.53
C THR A 93 8.53 23.42 -2.70
N LYS A 94 9.46 23.01 -1.82
CA LYS A 94 10.33 23.93 -1.08
C LYS A 94 11.56 24.37 -1.87
N ILE A 95 11.86 23.72 -2.99
CA ILE A 95 13.00 24.07 -3.85
C ILE A 95 12.69 25.41 -4.53
N GLU A 96 13.52 26.41 -4.25
CA GLU A 96 13.31 27.76 -4.78
C GLU A 96 13.48 27.78 -6.30
N SER A 97 12.49 28.37 -6.96
CA SER A 97 12.42 28.50 -8.41
C SER A 97 12.57 27.16 -9.15
N ALA A 98 12.13 26.03 -8.57
CA ALA A 98 12.19 24.73 -9.22
C ALA A 98 11.53 24.69 -10.61
N TYR A 99 10.55 25.56 -10.84
CA TYR A 99 9.90 25.70 -12.14
C TYR A 99 10.91 26.07 -13.25
N SER A 100 12.03 26.75 -12.96
CA SER A 100 12.98 27.15 -14.00
C SER A 100 13.79 25.99 -14.60
N ALA A 101 13.72 24.79 -14.01
CA ALA A 101 14.35 23.58 -14.56
C ALA A 101 13.65 23.01 -15.80
N PHE A 102 12.49 23.53 -16.19
CA PHE A 102 11.65 22.93 -17.23
C PHE A 102 11.51 23.87 -18.44
N ASP A 103 11.49 23.30 -19.64
CA ASP A 103 11.21 24.04 -20.87
C ASP A 103 9.72 24.41 -20.95
N TYR A 104 9.41 25.62 -21.39
CA TYR A 104 8.02 26.10 -21.53
C TYR A 104 7.68 26.53 -22.95
N GLU A 105 6.83 25.78 -23.67
CA GLU A 105 6.20 26.33 -24.88
C GLU A 105 5.01 27.23 -24.52
N PRO A 106 4.78 28.38 -25.20
CA PRO A 106 5.45 28.89 -26.40
C PRO A 106 6.52 29.98 -26.12
N LYS A 107 7.04 30.07 -24.90
CA LYS A 107 8.00 31.12 -24.52
C LYS A 107 9.40 30.59 -24.83
N ASN A 108 10.32 31.39 -25.34
CA ASN A 108 11.73 31.01 -25.54
C ASN A 108 12.46 30.84 -24.18
N PHE A 109 11.87 30.09 -23.25
CA PHE A 109 12.38 29.80 -21.93
C PHE A 109 13.02 28.43 -22.02
N GLU A 110 14.33 28.42 -22.16
CA GLU A 110 15.14 27.22 -22.05
C GLU A 110 15.29 26.86 -20.58
N ALA A 111 15.21 25.57 -20.27
CA ALA A 111 15.47 25.06 -18.93
C ALA A 111 16.85 25.52 -18.42
N ASP A 112 16.85 26.06 -17.19
CA ASP A 112 18.08 26.33 -16.46
C ASP A 112 18.75 25.00 -16.12
N GLN A 113 19.91 24.75 -16.76
CA GLN A 113 20.66 23.51 -16.62
C GLN A 113 21.20 23.30 -15.21
N GLU A 114 21.53 24.37 -14.47
CA GLU A 114 21.95 24.25 -13.07
C GLU A 114 20.77 23.84 -12.20
N LYS A 115 19.59 24.45 -12.43
CA LYS A 115 18.36 24.09 -11.71
C LYS A 115 17.89 22.67 -12.03
N LEU A 116 17.99 22.25 -13.29
CA LEU A 116 17.69 20.88 -13.70
C LEU A 116 18.55 19.87 -12.94
N LYS A 117 19.86 20.13 -12.87
CA LYS A 117 20.80 19.29 -12.11
C LYS A 117 20.50 19.28 -10.60
N GLU A 118 20.07 20.42 -10.03
CA GLU A 118 19.61 20.48 -8.64
C GLU A 118 18.40 19.57 -8.40
N ILE A 119 17.42 19.60 -9.30
CA ILE A 119 16.22 18.75 -9.23
C ILE A 119 16.60 17.27 -9.40
N GLU A 120 17.48 16.93 -10.32
CA GLU A 120 17.99 15.57 -10.49
C GLU A 120 18.66 15.04 -9.21
N ASN A 121 19.54 15.85 -8.62
CA ASN A 121 20.19 15.51 -7.37
C ASN A 121 19.19 15.35 -6.23
N PHE A 122 18.16 16.20 -6.15
CA PHE A 122 17.08 16.07 -5.18
C PHE A 122 16.34 14.74 -5.35
N CYS A 123 15.91 14.41 -6.57
CA CYS A 123 15.19 13.16 -6.86
C CYS A 123 16.02 11.93 -6.47
N PHE A 124 17.31 11.92 -6.82
CA PHE A 124 18.22 10.85 -6.45
C PHE A 124 18.43 10.75 -4.93
N SER A 125 18.70 11.87 -4.27
CA SER A 125 18.90 11.92 -2.82
C SER A 125 17.64 11.48 -2.06
N TYR A 126 16.46 11.90 -2.51
CA TYR A 126 15.20 11.51 -1.91
C TYR A 126 15.01 9.99 -2.04
N PHE A 127 15.22 9.44 -3.24
CA PHE A 127 15.14 8.00 -3.48
C PHE A 127 16.11 7.20 -2.60
N GLU A 128 17.38 7.61 -2.51
CA GLU A 128 18.36 6.92 -1.67
C GLU A 128 18.02 7.01 -0.17
N THR A 129 17.34 8.09 0.25
CA THR A 129 16.90 8.25 1.66
C THR A 129 15.76 7.28 2.01
N ILE A 130 14.83 7.03 1.09
CA ILE A 130 13.67 6.15 1.35
C ILE A 130 13.96 4.66 1.08
N LYS A 131 14.97 4.37 0.27
CA LYS A 131 15.35 2.99 -0.12
C LYS A 131 15.63 2.05 1.05
N PRO A 132 16.33 2.44 2.15
CA PRO A 132 16.49 1.59 3.32
C PRO A 132 15.18 1.29 4.03
N ALA A 133 14.26 2.27 4.13
CA ALA A 133 12.96 2.09 4.75
C ALA A 133 12.11 1.10 3.96
N ILE A 134 12.05 1.24 2.63
CA ILE A 134 11.38 0.29 1.73
C ILE A 134 11.95 -1.13 1.89
N LYS A 135 13.28 -1.26 1.90
CA LYS A 135 13.93 -2.57 2.07
C LYS A 135 13.63 -3.19 3.43
N THR A 136 13.60 -2.38 4.49
CA THR A 136 13.31 -2.83 5.86
C THR A 136 11.87 -3.31 5.97
N LEU A 137 10.93 -2.57 5.39
CA LEU A 137 9.52 -2.96 5.32
C LEU A 137 9.35 -4.28 4.57
N GLN A 138 9.94 -4.43 3.38
CA GLN A 138 9.88 -5.68 2.63
C GLN A 138 10.46 -6.85 3.42
N MET A 139 11.61 -6.67 4.08
CA MET A 139 12.21 -7.75 4.89
C MET A 139 11.34 -8.13 6.09
N ALA A 140 10.67 -7.16 6.71
CA ALA A 140 9.77 -7.40 7.83
C ALA A 140 8.52 -8.17 7.39
N GLU A 141 7.96 -7.78 6.24
CA GLU A 141 6.80 -8.41 5.61
C GLU A 141 7.11 -9.84 5.13
N ASP A 142 8.22 -10.06 4.43
CA ASP A 142 8.67 -11.39 4.01
C ASP A 142 8.84 -12.31 5.22
N ARG A 143 9.44 -11.78 6.29
CA ARG A 143 9.61 -12.51 7.55
C ARG A 143 8.27 -12.82 8.20
N TYR A 144 7.36 -11.85 8.25
CA TYR A 144 6.01 -12.05 8.77
C TYR A 144 5.28 -13.13 7.98
N GLN A 145 5.24 -13.05 6.65
CA GLN A 145 4.61 -14.05 5.81
C GLN A 145 5.21 -15.43 6.00
N ALA A 146 6.54 -15.53 6.10
CA ALA A 146 7.23 -16.80 6.32
C ALA A 146 6.82 -17.42 7.66
N LEU A 147 6.80 -16.62 8.75
CA LEU A 147 6.38 -17.08 10.07
C LEU A 147 4.90 -17.45 10.10
N PHE A 148 4.03 -16.63 9.52
CA PHE A 148 2.59 -16.86 9.46
C PHE A 148 2.24 -18.17 8.72
N LYS A 149 2.91 -18.43 7.59
CA LYS A 149 2.74 -19.66 6.79
C LYS A 149 3.36 -20.89 7.46
N ALA A 150 4.46 -20.72 8.19
CA ALA A 150 5.17 -21.83 8.86
C ALA A 150 4.60 -22.17 10.24
N ALA A 151 3.75 -21.31 10.83
CA ALA A 151 3.10 -21.55 12.09
C ALA A 151 2.27 -22.84 12.04
N ARG A 152 2.42 -23.68 13.07
CA ARG A 152 1.66 -24.94 13.21
C ARG A 152 0.29 -24.72 13.84
N ASP A 153 0.09 -23.59 14.50
CA ASP A 153 -1.17 -23.21 15.08
C ASP A 153 -2.08 -22.60 14.01
N ALA A 154 -3.38 -22.82 14.15
CA ALA A 154 -4.38 -22.15 13.33
C ALA A 154 -4.47 -20.68 13.73
N ILE A 155 -4.15 -19.78 12.81
CA ILE A 155 -4.17 -18.33 13.03
C ILE A 155 -5.23 -17.69 12.13
N PHE A 156 -6.15 -16.94 12.75
CA PHE A 156 -7.14 -16.10 12.09
C PHE A 156 -6.87 -14.64 12.43
N ILE A 157 -6.91 -13.76 11.44
CA ILE A 157 -6.83 -12.31 11.58
C ILE A 157 -8.17 -11.75 11.19
N MET A 158 -8.79 -10.97 12.08
CA MET A 158 -10.12 -10.41 11.85
C MET A 158 -10.19 -8.94 12.22
N ASN A 159 -11.05 -8.20 11.53
CA ASN A 159 -11.35 -6.82 11.87
C ASN A 159 -12.10 -6.79 13.21
N ARG A 160 -11.59 -6.02 14.18
CA ARG A 160 -12.12 -5.97 15.55
C ARG A 160 -13.58 -5.52 15.61
N GLU A 161 -13.97 -4.53 14.81
CA GLU A 161 -15.30 -3.92 14.89
C GLU A 161 -16.37 -4.76 14.21
N THR A 162 -16.03 -5.34 13.06
CA THR A 162 -16.99 -6.07 12.21
C THR A 162 -16.96 -7.58 12.44
N GLY A 163 -15.89 -8.11 13.04
CA GLY A 163 -15.63 -9.54 13.20
C GLY A 163 -15.35 -10.27 11.88
N ILE A 164 -15.13 -9.54 10.79
CA ILE A 164 -14.85 -10.08 9.46
C ILE A 164 -13.41 -10.58 9.42
N ILE A 165 -13.20 -11.82 8.97
CA ILE A 165 -11.88 -12.41 8.80
C ILE A 165 -11.18 -11.75 7.60
N ILE A 166 -10.02 -11.16 7.86
CA ILE A 166 -9.17 -10.47 6.89
C ILE A 166 -8.14 -11.45 6.31
N ASP A 167 -7.59 -12.33 7.14
CA ASP A 167 -6.63 -13.34 6.71
C ASP A 167 -6.68 -14.59 7.60
N ALA A 168 -6.21 -15.72 7.08
CA ALA A 168 -6.07 -16.98 7.77
C ALA A 168 -4.85 -17.75 7.23
N ASN A 169 -4.08 -18.37 8.12
CA ASN A 169 -2.96 -19.20 7.69
C ASN A 169 -3.43 -20.59 7.20
N LEU A 170 -2.49 -21.39 6.69
CA LEU A 170 -2.80 -22.71 6.13
C LEU A 170 -3.43 -23.65 7.18
N GLU A 171 -2.95 -23.61 8.41
CA GLU A 171 -3.45 -24.45 9.50
C GLU A 171 -4.87 -24.07 9.94
N ALA A 172 -5.22 -22.78 9.87
CA ALA A 172 -6.60 -22.33 10.06
C ALA A 172 -7.54 -22.94 9.02
N GLY A 173 -7.15 -22.93 7.74
CA GLY A 173 -7.93 -23.59 6.67
C GLY A 173 -8.11 -25.09 6.90
N LYS A 174 -7.06 -25.78 7.35
CA LYS A 174 -7.13 -27.21 7.72
C LYS A 174 -8.02 -27.47 8.93
N LEU A 175 -8.03 -26.56 9.92
CA LEU A 175 -8.83 -26.69 11.13
C LEU A 175 -10.33 -26.62 10.82
N VAL A 176 -10.75 -25.65 10.01
CA VAL A 176 -12.16 -25.45 9.61
C VAL A 176 -12.55 -26.22 8.35
N GLU A 177 -11.60 -26.92 7.73
CA GLU A 177 -11.79 -27.70 6.49
C GLU A 177 -12.31 -26.84 5.32
N CYS A 178 -11.88 -25.58 5.26
CA CYS A 178 -12.26 -24.60 4.24
C CYS A 178 -11.00 -24.03 3.57
N SER A 179 -11.13 -23.64 2.30
CA SER A 179 -10.08 -22.90 1.60
C SER A 179 -9.97 -21.47 2.14
N LYS A 180 -8.79 -20.86 2.03
CA LYS A 180 -8.55 -19.48 2.49
C LYS A 180 -9.54 -18.49 1.83
N GLU A 181 -9.84 -18.71 0.55
CA GLU A 181 -10.77 -17.90 -0.24
C GLU A 181 -12.21 -17.98 0.28
N GLN A 182 -12.60 -19.09 0.90
CA GLN A 182 -13.92 -19.24 1.52
C GLN A 182 -13.96 -18.60 2.91
N ILE A 183 -12.82 -18.50 3.59
CA ILE A 183 -12.72 -17.98 4.96
C ILE A 183 -12.70 -16.45 4.96
N ILE A 184 -11.94 -15.84 4.06
CA ILE A 184 -11.80 -14.38 4.00
C ILE A 184 -13.16 -13.74 3.68
N GLY A 185 -13.52 -12.71 4.45
CA GLY A 185 -14.79 -11.99 4.30
C GLY A 185 -15.94 -12.57 5.13
N MET A 186 -15.80 -13.80 5.67
CA MET A 186 -16.79 -14.34 6.59
C MET A 186 -16.67 -13.70 7.98
N LYS A 187 -17.80 -13.63 8.70
CA LYS A 187 -17.76 -13.28 10.12
C LYS A 187 -17.30 -14.49 10.93
N ALA A 188 -16.36 -14.30 11.84
CA ALA A 188 -15.82 -15.37 12.68
C ALA A 188 -16.91 -16.13 13.49
N LEU A 189 -17.97 -15.42 13.89
CA LEU A 189 -19.14 -15.99 14.57
C LEU A 189 -19.95 -16.97 13.70
N GLU A 190 -20.04 -16.71 12.39
CA GLU A 190 -20.78 -17.59 11.45
C GLU A 190 -20.05 -18.91 11.21
N MET A 191 -18.74 -18.93 11.47
CA MET A 191 -17.89 -20.11 11.31
C MET A 191 -17.87 -21.02 12.55
N ASN A 192 -18.66 -20.72 13.58
CA ASN A 192 -18.70 -21.48 14.84
C ASN A 192 -17.30 -21.69 15.46
N LEU A 193 -16.43 -20.67 15.34
CA LEU A 193 -15.07 -20.71 15.90
C LEU A 193 -15.06 -20.59 17.44
N PHE A 194 -16.17 -20.17 18.02
CA PHE A 194 -16.36 -19.91 19.44
C PHE A 194 -17.47 -20.80 20.00
N ASP A 195 -17.38 -21.13 21.29
CA ASP A 195 -18.37 -21.97 21.96
C ASP A 195 -19.76 -21.30 22.00
N GLU A 196 -20.82 -22.08 22.23
CA GLU A 196 -22.22 -21.60 22.16
C GLU A 196 -22.54 -20.46 23.16
N GLY A 197 -21.79 -20.36 24.27
CA GLY A 197 -21.88 -19.27 25.24
C GLY A 197 -21.12 -18.00 24.87
N LEU A 198 -20.43 -18.01 23.72
CA LEU A 198 -19.47 -17.02 23.24
C LEU A 198 -19.95 -16.43 21.88
N THR A 199 -21.22 -16.03 21.81
CA THR A 199 -21.91 -15.60 20.57
C THR A 199 -22.24 -14.10 20.51
N ASP A 200 -21.85 -13.33 21.54
CA ASP A 200 -22.08 -11.88 21.57
C ASP A 200 -21.18 -11.16 20.53
N PRO A 201 -21.73 -10.29 19.66
CA PRO A 201 -20.95 -9.44 18.77
C PRO A 201 -19.87 -8.59 19.48
N ASN A 202 -20.07 -8.21 20.74
CA ASN A 202 -19.10 -7.45 21.54
C ASN A 202 -18.02 -8.33 22.19
N MET A 203 -18.11 -9.65 22.06
CA MET A 203 -17.20 -10.58 22.71
C MET A 203 -15.75 -10.40 22.28
N VAL A 204 -15.48 -10.08 21.01
CA VAL A 204 -14.10 -9.80 20.54
C VAL A 204 -13.43 -8.72 21.40
N LYS A 205 -14.19 -7.74 21.91
CA LYS A 205 -13.70 -6.75 22.88
C LYS A 205 -13.42 -7.38 24.25
N HIS A 206 -14.32 -8.20 24.76
CA HIS A 206 -14.18 -8.87 26.06
C HIS A 206 -13.05 -9.91 26.13
N LEU A 207 -12.72 -10.57 25.00
CA LEU A 207 -11.62 -11.53 24.89
C LEU A 207 -10.24 -10.90 25.10
N ILE A 208 -10.12 -9.60 24.81
CA ILE A 208 -8.87 -8.84 24.95
C ILE A 208 -8.66 -8.44 26.43
N ASP A 209 -9.75 -8.19 27.16
CA ASP A 209 -9.72 -7.65 28.53
C ASP A 209 -9.50 -8.72 29.62
N GLN A 210 -9.73 -10.01 29.34
CA GLN A 210 -9.50 -11.11 30.28
C GLN A 210 -8.73 -12.27 29.63
N PRO A 211 -7.40 -12.36 29.82
CA PRO A 211 -6.58 -13.43 29.27
C PRO A 211 -6.43 -14.57 30.29
N PRO A 212 -7.28 -15.60 30.22
CA PRO A 212 -6.75 -16.94 30.32
C PRO A 212 -7.14 -17.76 29.07
N PRO A 213 -6.41 -18.85 28.79
CA PRO A 213 -6.66 -19.68 27.61
C PRO A 213 -8.12 -20.15 27.59
N ILE A 214 -8.84 -19.76 26.56
CA ILE A 214 -10.21 -20.22 26.37
C ILE A 214 -10.11 -21.58 25.71
N ILE A 215 -10.60 -22.60 26.40
CA ILE A 215 -10.87 -23.88 25.76
C ILE A 215 -12.12 -23.66 24.90
N SER A 216 -11.95 -23.42 23.60
CA SER A 216 -13.05 -23.30 22.64
C SER A 216 -13.42 -24.68 22.12
N ARG A 217 -14.72 -24.95 22.05
CA ARG A 217 -15.29 -26.15 21.45
C ARG A 217 -15.65 -25.85 20.01
N LEU A 218 -14.80 -26.25 19.07
CA LEU A 218 -15.00 -25.98 17.65
C LEU A 218 -15.64 -27.20 16.98
N LYS A 219 -16.70 -26.97 16.21
CA LYS A 219 -17.34 -28.01 15.41
C LYS A 219 -16.79 -27.98 13.99
N LYS A 220 -16.08 -29.03 13.59
CA LYS A 220 -15.62 -29.18 12.20
C LYS A 220 -16.81 -29.24 11.24
N SER A 221 -16.56 -28.99 9.95
CA SER A 221 -17.55 -29.20 8.89
C SER A 221 -18.13 -30.63 8.90
N THR A 222 -17.30 -31.60 9.29
CA THR A 222 -17.65 -33.01 9.50
C THR A 222 -18.52 -33.30 10.74
N GLY A 223 -18.83 -32.30 11.56
CA GLY A 223 -19.66 -32.43 12.76
C GLY A 223 -18.92 -32.89 14.03
N THR A 224 -17.62 -33.15 13.94
CA THR A 224 -16.77 -33.56 15.07
C THR A 224 -16.46 -32.36 15.98
N GLN A 225 -16.54 -32.54 17.30
CA GLN A 225 -16.16 -31.52 18.29
C GLN A 225 -14.68 -31.64 18.64
N LEU A 226 -13.96 -30.51 18.59
CA LEU A 226 -12.58 -30.37 19.02
C LEU A 226 -12.50 -29.40 20.19
N TYR A 227 -11.67 -29.73 21.18
CA TYR A 227 -11.28 -28.82 22.25
C TYR A 227 -9.97 -28.15 21.88
N LEU A 228 -9.97 -26.82 21.82
CA LEU A 228 -8.82 -26.03 21.38
C LEU A 228 -8.47 -25.01 22.44
N GLU A 229 -7.19 -24.82 22.70
CA GLU A 229 -6.69 -23.65 23.42
C GLU A 229 -6.65 -22.46 22.46
N VAL A 230 -7.36 -21.40 22.78
CA VAL A 230 -7.42 -20.18 21.97
C VAL A 230 -6.81 -19.02 22.74
N THR A 231 -5.88 -18.32 22.08
CA THR A 231 -5.33 -17.04 22.54
C THR A 231 -5.72 -15.96 21.55
N VAL A 232 -6.18 -14.81 22.07
CA VAL A 232 -6.56 -13.66 21.25
C VAL A 232 -5.69 -12.48 21.66
N ASN A 233 -5.08 -11.83 20.67
CA ASN A 233 -4.29 -10.62 20.85
C ASN A 233 -4.81 -9.54 19.91
N GLU A 234 -4.86 -8.31 20.41
CA GLU A 234 -5.13 -7.14 19.56
C GLU A 234 -3.83 -6.65 18.95
N ILE A 235 -3.83 -6.48 17.63
CA ILE A 235 -2.74 -5.86 16.88
C ILE A 235 -3.29 -4.71 16.03
N GLN A 236 -2.59 -3.59 16.04
CA GLN A 236 -2.88 -2.47 15.16
C GLN A 236 -2.22 -2.76 13.79
N LEU A 237 -3.03 -2.92 12.74
CA LEU A 237 -2.55 -3.14 11.38
C LEU A 237 -2.48 -1.80 10.63
N GLY A 238 -1.32 -1.14 10.70
CA GLY A 238 -1.12 0.19 10.12
C GLY A 238 -1.90 1.30 10.85
N ASP A 239 -1.59 2.55 10.51
CA ASP A 239 -2.40 3.73 10.90
C ASP A 239 -3.46 4.04 9.84
#